data_AF-A0A0S9LGA9-F1
#
_entry.id   AF-A0A0S9LGA9-F1
#
_cell.length_a   1.000
_cell.length_b   1.000
_cell.length_c   1.000
_cell.angle_alpha   90.00
_cell.angle_beta   90.00
_cell.angle_gamma   90.00
#
_symmetry.space_group_name_H-M   'P 1'
#
loop_
_entity.id
_entity.type
_entity.pdbx_description
1 polymer ?
#
loop_
_entity_poly.entity_id
_entity_poly.type
_entity_poly.pdbx_seq_one_letter_code
_entity_poly.pdbx_strand_id
1 'polypeptide(L)'
;MTDLVWTALALIAKGFKPRAPGEMRGEFFVAQDKDRSAIELCLNDFDNTGLTVRGDLAAAVVGRSVELEFMPKPGWASVSATMDDLLQETRNRIRAKERYLVLNTKESSDDAQDEKTEVGKYQLVVKLVQAFKEVAGFLDSDEQSLVFISNGRFDLPVNYSLADLNQMNVAEVRALTTLVPSDTHKKQCAAMLATAIVDLVRSQPAASRFSYLLRHATELRTAYEQGYKIYAAGFSYEKLKDTVEAARIEYVGKIHKVLSDIQNQLLGIPVATIIVATQMKDAKGFGTEFFVNSAVLLGCWVFVVLTGLLIWNQVHTLGVLKAEIARQKRQLEKEYLAVAGGVGNAFNTLAARAFTQKVILLVVGGFLVAGLVLAHISYFKLTPDAWARIVGDASVIQQSPAPAASAAGSGATAAASAPSASAASDRRNLPSTPSASASASASASAAPPSAR
;
A
#
# COMPACT_ATOMS: atom_id res chain seq x y z
N MET A 1 6.77 13.54 -50.80
CA MET A 1 7.69 13.95 -51.89
C MET A 1 8.95 14.58 -51.28
N THR A 2 8.81 15.66 -50.52
CA THR A 2 9.83 16.30 -49.67
C THR A 2 10.84 15.36 -48.99
N ASP A 3 10.39 14.27 -48.35
CA ASP A 3 11.31 13.37 -47.62
C ASP A 3 12.13 12.46 -48.54
N LEU A 4 11.64 12.24 -49.76
CA LEU A 4 12.39 11.55 -50.82
C LEU A 4 13.49 12.47 -51.37
N VAL A 5 13.17 13.76 -51.57
CA VAL A 5 14.12 14.83 -51.96
C VAL A 5 15.19 15.02 -50.88
N TRP A 6 14.80 15.00 -49.61
CA TRP A 6 15.74 15.04 -48.48
C TRP A 6 16.67 13.82 -48.47
N THR A 7 16.11 12.61 -48.61
CA THR A 7 16.89 11.36 -48.67
C THR A 7 17.88 11.36 -49.85
N ALA A 8 17.50 11.93 -50.99
CA ALA A 8 18.38 12.14 -52.14
C ALA A 8 19.52 13.13 -51.83
N LEU A 9 19.22 14.27 -51.19
CA LEU A 9 20.25 15.24 -50.81
C LEU A 9 21.22 14.68 -49.75
N ALA A 10 20.72 13.95 -48.75
CA ALA A 10 21.54 13.28 -47.75
C ALA A 10 22.44 12.19 -48.36
N LEU A 11 21.96 11.46 -49.37
CA LEU A 11 22.77 10.52 -50.16
C LEU A 11 23.87 11.26 -50.94
N ILE A 12 23.54 12.37 -51.61
CA ILE A 12 24.52 13.19 -52.34
C ILE A 12 25.62 13.67 -51.38
N ALA A 13 25.25 14.24 -50.23
CA ALA A 13 26.18 14.71 -49.22
C ALA A 13 27.13 13.61 -48.69
N LYS A 14 26.64 12.37 -48.56
CA LYS A 14 27.48 11.22 -48.15
C LYS A 14 28.51 10.85 -49.20
N GLY A 15 28.18 10.88 -50.49
CA GLY A 15 29.13 10.66 -51.58
C GLY A 15 30.06 11.86 -51.88
N PHE A 16 29.67 13.06 -51.47
CA PHE A 16 30.32 14.34 -51.80
C PHE A 16 31.78 14.47 -51.35
N LYS A 17 32.59 15.18 -52.12
CA LYS A 17 33.95 15.61 -51.78
C LYS A 17 34.02 17.13 -51.90
N PRO A 18 33.87 17.88 -50.79
CA PRO A 18 33.89 19.33 -50.83
C PRO A 18 35.28 19.84 -51.24
N ARG A 19 35.33 20.97 -51.93
CA ARG A 19 36.57 21.53 -52.50
C ARG A 19 37.50 22.11 -51.43
N ALA A 20 36.95 22.61 -50.33
CA ALA A 20 37.64 22.81 -49.05
C ALA A 20 36.74 22.35 -47.88
N PRO A 21 37.29 22.05 -46.68
CA PRO A 21 36.50 21.61 -45.53
C PRO A 21 35.37 22.59 -45.19
N GLY A 22 34.13 22.10 -45.13
CA GLY A 22 32.95 22.92 -44.85
C GLY A 22 32.32 23.64 -46.05
N GLU A 23 32.92 23.59 -47.25
CA GLU A 23 32.28 24.12 -48.45
C GLU A 23 31.12 23.24 -48.92
N MET A 24 30.04 23.86 -49.38
CA MET A 24 28.89 23.17 -50.01
C MET A 24 29.08 22.94 -51.52
N ARG A 25 30.30 23.21 -52.04
CA ARG A 25 30.72 23.02 -53.44
C ARG A 25 31.84 22.00 -53.54
N GLY A 26 31.79 21.12 -54.53
CA GLY A 26 32.75 20.02 -54.64
C GLY A 26 32.42 19.00 -55.73
N GLU A 27 33.12 17.88 -55.72
CA GLU A 27 32.87 16.76 -56.63
C GLU A 27 31.97 15.69 -56.00
N PHE A 28 31.11 15.08 -56.82
CA PHE A 28 30.35 13.89 -56.48
C PHE A 28 30.53 12.83 -57.56
N PHE A 29 30.83 11.59 -57.16
CA PHE A 29 31.01 10.47 -58.09
C PHE A 29 29.71 9.68 -58.23
N VAL A 30 29.12 9.68 -59.43
CA VAL A 30 27.88 8.97 -59.75
C VAL A 30 28.23 7.48 -59.94
N ALA A 31 28.05 6.66 -58.91
CA ALA A 31 28.45 5.25 -58.94
C ALA A 31 27.37 4.33 -59.53
N GLN A 32 26.09 4.68 -59.35
CA GLN A 32 24.92 3.90 -59.76
C GLN A 32 23.81 4.81 -60.30
N ASP A 33 22.83 4.25 -61.03
CA ASP A 33 21.66 5.00 -61.51
C ASP A 33 20.87 5.66 -60.36
N LYS A 34 20.85 5.05 -59.17
CA LYS A 34 20.28 5.63 -57.95
C LYS A 34 20.86 7.01 -57.63
N ASP A 35 22.15 7.20 -57.85
CA ASP A 35 22.86 8.45 -57.56
C ASP A 35 22.50 9.53 -58.59
N ARG A 36 22.35 9.12 -59.87
CA ARG A 36 21.84 9.98 -60.94
C ARG A 36 20.39 10.42 -60.68
N SER A 37 19.52 9.49 -60.28
CA SER A 37 18.12 9.79 -59.91
C SER A 37 18.02 10.64 -58.65
N ALA A 38 18.97 10.55 -57.72
CA ALA A 38 19.04 11.47 -56.57
C ALA A 38 19.36 12.90 -57.03
N ILE A 39 20.33 13.08 -57.92
CA ILE A 39 20.66 14.38 -58.52
C ILE A 39 19.45 14.95 -59.29
N GLU A 40 18.81 14.14 -60.12
CA GLU A 40 17.59 14.51 -60.86
C GLU A 40 16.45 14.94 -59.93
N LEU A 41 16.19 14.19 -58.85
CA LEU A 41 15.14 14.51 -57.88
C LEU A 41 15.42 15.83 -57.14
N CYS A 42 16.68 16.12 -56.81
CA CYS A 42 17.05 17.37 -56.17
C CYS A 42 17.04 18.57 -57.14
N LEU A 43 17.49 18.40 -58.39
CA LEU A 43 17.38 19.45 -59.43
C LEU A 43 15.92 19.84 -59.72
N ASN A 44 15.01 18.86 -59.72
CA ASN A 44 13.57 19.10 -59.87
C ASN A 44 12.91 19.78 -58.65
N ASP A 45 13.58 19.84 -57.50
CA ASP A 45 13.15 20.56 -56.28
C ASP A 45 14.23 21.58 -55.85
N PHE A 46 14.64 22.41 -56.82
CA PHE A 46 15.65 23.46 -56.62
C PHE A 46 15.27 24.46 -55.52
N ASP A 47 13.99 24.86 -55.44
CA ASP A 47 13.49 25.84 -54.47
C ASP A 47 13.70 25.43 -53.00
N ASN A 48 13.89 24.13 -52.73
CA ASN A 48 14.18 23.60 -51.40
C ASN A 48 15.65 23.18 -51.25
N THR A 49 16.24 22.51 -52.25
CA THR A 49 17.59 21.95 -52.15
C THR A 49 18.72 22.93 -52.50
N GLY A 50 18.44 23.92 -53.34
CA GLY A 50 19.44 24.79 -53.95
C GLY A 50 20.52 24.04 -54.73
N LEU A 51 20.26 22.81 -55.21
CA LEU A 51 21.25 22.01 -55.93
C LEU A 51 21.50 22.57 -57.34
N THR A 52 22.76 22.83 -57.67
CA THR A 52 23.23 23.14 -59.02
C THR A 52 24.29 22.14 -59.45
N VAL A 53 24.33 21.84 -60.74
CA VAL A 53 25.23 20.84 -61.34
C VAL A 53 25.97 21.47 -62.53
N ARG A 54 27.30 21.41 -62.53
CA ARG A 54 28.11 22.00 -63.59
C ARG A 54 28.00 21.17 -64.88
N GLY A 55 27.25 21.69 -65.84
CA GLY A 55 26.89 20.97 -67.08
C GLY A 55 25.55 20.23 -67.01
N ASP A 56 24.71 20.56 -66.02
CA ASP A 56 23.34 20.05 -65.86
C ASP A 56 23.25 18.52 -65.66
N LEU A 57 22.05 17.96 -65.56
CA LEU A 57 21.80 16.51 -65.43
C LEU A 57 22.42 15.68 -66.56
N ALA A 58 22.71 16.30 -67.70
CA ALA A 58 23.47 15.70 -68.80
C ALA A 58 24.90 15.30 -68.38
N ALA A 59 25.54 16.03 -67.46
CA ALA A 59 26.88 15.71 -66.95
C ALA A 59 26.89 14.51 -65.98
N ALA A 60 25.77 14.22 -65.29
CA ALA A 60 25.62 13.19 -64.25
C ALA A 60 25.59 11.74 -64.80
N VAL A 61 26.58 11.37 -65.60
CA VAL A 61 26.72 10.03 -66.20
C VAL A 61 27.32 9.06 -65.19
N VAL A 62 26.71 7.88 -65.06
CA VAL A 62 27.20 6.79 -64.18
C VAL A 62 28.65 6.42 -64.55
N GLY A 63 29.51 6.28 -63.54
CA GLY A 63 30.95 6.06 -63.67
C GLY A 63 31.79 7.34 -63.79
N ARG A 64 31.24 8.53 -63.53
CA ARG A 64 31.99 9.81 -63.59
C ARG A 64 31.80 10.68 -62.34
N SER A 65 32.82 11.49 -62.05
CA SER A 65 32.70 12.65 -61.14
C SER A 65 32.01 13.83 -61.84
N VAL A 66 31.22 14.59 -61.10
CA VAL A 66 30.64 15.87 -61.52
C VAL A 66 30.81 16.91 -60.42
N GLU A 67 31.09 18.16 -60.79
CA GLU A 67 31.12 19.29 -59.86
C GLU A 67 29.68 19.76 -59.58
N LEU A 68 29.29 19.76 -58.29
CA LEU A 68 27.98 20.22 -57.84
C LEU A 68 28.10 21.12 -56.60
N GLU A 69 27.05 21.91 -56.37
CA GLU A 69 26.95 22.88 -55.29
C GLU A 69 25.51 22.92 -54.79
N PHE A 70 25.28 22.76 -53.48
CA PHE A 70 23.93 22.73 -52.90
C PHE A 70 23.77 23.78 -51.80
N MET A 71 22.76 24.64 -51.91
CA MET A 71 22.43 25.63 -50.87
C MET A 71 20.98 25.47 -50.38
N PRO A 72 20.70 24.52 -49.48
CA PRO A 72 19.35 24.24 -49.04
C PRO A 72 18.72 25.43 -48.34
N LYS A 73 17.42 25.63 -48.60
CA LYS A 73 16.66 26.73 -48.02
C LYS A 73 16.67 26.62 -46.48
N PRO A 74 17.09 27.66 -45.72
CA PRO A 74 17.30 27.55 -44.27
C PRO A 74 16.07 27.13 -43.43
N GLY A 75 14.86 27.32 -43.97
CA GLY A 75 13.60 26.85 -43.36
C GLY A 75 13.15 25.44 -43.77
N TRP A 76 13.87 24.78 -44.68
CA TRP A 76 13.61 23.42 -45.17
C TRP A 76 14.64 22.41 -44.66
N ALA A 77 15.93 22.78 -44.66
CA ALA A 77 17.03 22.02 -44.06
C ALA A 77 18.16 22.93 -43.58
N SER A 78 18.94 22.46 -42.60
CA SER A 78 20.08 23.19 -42.02
C SER A 78 21.40 22.49 -42.36
N VAL A 79 22.31 23.17 -43.06
CA VAL A 79 23.66 22.64 -43.37
C VAL A 79 24.69 23.36 -42.51
N SER A 80 25.57 22.58 -41.88
CA SER A 80 26.64 23.08 -41.00
C SER A 80 27.96 22.41 -41.35
N ALA A 81 29.09 23.13 -41.26
CA ALA A 81 30.40 22.55 -41.55
C ALA A 81 30.78 21.51 -40.48
N THR A 82 30.69 21.88 -39.21
CA THR A 82 30.91 21.03 -38.04
C THR A 82 29.66 20.94 -37.15
N MET A 83 29.68 20.01 -36.17
CA MET A 83 28.64 19.94 -35.14
C MET A 83 28.63 21.19 -34.25
N ASP A 84 29.79 21.80 -33.95
CA ASP A 84 29.82 23.05 -33.17
C ASP A 84 29.14 24.20 -33.93
N ASP A 85 29.25 24.27 -35.26
CA ASP A 85 28.49 25.25 -36.07
C ASP A 85 26.98 25.04 -36.01
N LEU A 86 26.52 23.78 -35.97
CA LEU A 86 25.10 23.46 -35.74
C LEU A 86 24.65 23.90 -34.34
N LEU A 87 25.54 23.81 -33.35
CA LEU A 87 25.30 24.19 -31.96
C LEU A 87 25.53 25.69 -31.68
N GLN A 88 26.04 26.50 -32.63
CA GLN A 88 26.11 27.96 -32.48
C GLN A 88 24.70 28.58 -32.39
N GLU A 89 23.76 28.09 -33.19
CA GLU A 89 22.34 28.43 -33.07
C GLU A 89 21.76 27.78 -31.80
N THR A 90 21.61 28.56 -30.74
CA THR A 90 21.27 28.08 -29.40
C THR A 90 19.98 27.26 -29.34
N ARG A 91 19.00 27.54 -30.21
CA ARG A 91 17.74 26.77 -30.32
C ARG A 91 17.97 25.30 -30.65
N ASN A 92 19.00 24.97 -31.43
CA ASN A 92 19.34 23.58 -31.78
C ASN A 92 19.75 22.78 -30.53
N ARG A 93 20.38 23.43 -29.54
CA ARG A 93 20.81 22.78 -28.28
C ARG A 93 19.65 22.14 -27.51
N ILE A 94 18.46 22.75 -27.57
CA ILE A 94 17.25 22.28 -26.86
C ILE A 94 16.28 21.48 -27.75
N ARG A 95 16.31 21.68 -29.07
CA ARG A 95 15.44 21.00 -30.05
C ARG A 95 16.12 20.91 -31.41
N ALA A 96 16.33 19.69 -31.88
CA ALA A 96 16.78 19.44 -33.25
C ALA A 96 15.74 19.87 -34.30
N LYS A 97 16.23 20.39 -35.43
CA LYS A 97 15.45 20.60 -36.66
C LYS A 97 15.11 19.25 -37.30
N GLU A 98 14.09 19.22 -38.15
CA GLU A 98 13.63 17.98 -38.82
C GLU A 98 14.62 17.47 -39.87
N ARG A 99 15.33 18.38 -40.55
CA ARG A 99 16.34 18.07 -41.57
C ARG A 99 17.62 18.86 -41.30
N TYR A 100 18.72 18.18 -41.07
CA TYR A 100 20.03 18.80 -40.90
C TYR A 100 21.17 17.89 -41.37
N LEU A 101 22.31 18.49 -41.70
CA LEU A 101 23.49 17.84 -42.27
C LEU A 101 24.77 18.47 -41.71
N VAL A 102 25.70 17.62 -41.27
CA VAL A 102 27.05 18.03 -40.83
C VAL A 102 28.06 17.59 -41.88
N LEU A 103 28.68 18.55 -42.59
CA LEU A 103 29.52 18.28 -43.76
C LEU A 103 30.82 17.53 -43.42
N ASN A 104 31.42 17.81 -42.26
CA ASN A 104 32.69 17.21 -41.85
C ASN A 104 32.58 15.70 -41.58
N THR A 105 31.51 15.25 -40.90
CA THR A 105 31.24 13.82 -40.65
C THR A 105 30.43 13.17 -41.77
N LYS A 106 29.74 13.99 -42.59
CA LYS A 106 28.74 13.58 -43.61
C LYS A 106 27.49 12.92 -43.04
N GLU A 107 27.23 13.13 -41.75
CA GLU A 107 26.06 12.62 -41.05
C GLU A 107 24.85 13.54 -41.27
N SER A 108 23.69 12.95 -41.54
CA SER A 108 22.41 13.64 -41.67
C SER A 108 21.49 13.32 -40.48
N SER A 109 20.40 14.07 -40.34
CA SER A 109 19.31 13.79 -39.38
C SER A 109 18.75 12.36 -39.45
N ASP A 110 19.00 11.64 -40.54
CA ASP A 110 18.57 10.25 -40.74
C ASP A 110 19.46 9.25 -39.97
N ASP A 111 20.72 9.62 -39.69
CA ASP A 111 21.66 8.81 -38.91
C ASP A 111 21.44 8.94 -37.39
N ALA A 112 20.53 9.82 -36.96
CA ALA A 112 20.27 10.20 -35.56
C ALA A 112 19.75 9.10 -34.62
N GLN A 113 19.74 7.84 -35.08
CA GLN A 113 19.48 6.64 -34.28
C GLN A 113 20.76 5.86 -33.91
N ASP A 114 21.88 6.01 -34.63
CA ASP A 114 23.15 5.40 -34.22
C ASP A 114 23.92 6.35 -33.29
N GLU A 115 23.75 6.17 -31.98
CA GLU A 115 24.39 6.96 -30.92
C GLU A 115 25.94 6.84 -30.87
N LYS A 116 26.58 6.15 -31.82
CA LYS A 116 28.03 6.27 -32.08
C LYS A 116 28.40 7.52 -32.87
N THR A 117 27.53 7.94 -33.79
CA THR A 117 27.68 9.13 -34.66
C THR A 117 27.64 10.43 -33.84
N GLU A 118 28.20 11.52 -34.35
CA GLU A 118 28.08 12.83 -33.67
C GLU A 118 26.60 13.26 -33.66
N VAL A 119 25.89 13.06 -34.77
CA VAL A 119 24.46 13.36 -34.90
C VAL A 119 23.59 12.53 -33.95
N GLY A 120 23.85 11.23 -33.78
CA GLY A 120 23.14 10.38 -32.82
C GLY A 120 23.39 10.77 -31.36
N LYS A 121 24.63 11.15 -31.01
CA LYS A 121 24.97 11.71 -29.69
C LYS A 121 24.24 13.02 -29.42
N TYR A 122 24.23 13.93 -30.38
CA TYR A 122 23.48 15.18 -30.31
C TYR A 122 21.97 14.93 -30.12
N GLN A 123 21.38 14.04 -30.91
CA GLN A 123 19.97 13.66 -30.77
C GLN A 123 19.66 13.04 -29.39
N LEU A 124 20.60 12.30 -28.80
CA LEU A 124 20.48 11.78 -27.43
C LEU A 124 20.48 12.90 -26.37
N VAL A 125 21.33 13.92 -26.52
CA VAL A 125 21.31 15.08 -25.62
C VAL A 125 20.02 15.89 -25.78
N VAL A 126 19.51 16.07 -27.00
CA VAL A 126 18.19 16.69 -27.22
C VAL A 126 17.07 15.88 -26.54
N LYS A 127 17.10 14.54 -26.62
CA LYS A 127 16.17 13.66 -25.86
C LYS A 127 16.31 13.88 -24.35
N LEU A 128 17.52 14.03 -23.82
CA LEU A 128 17.76 14.33 -22.40
C LEU A 128 17.17 15.69 -21.97
N VAL A 129 17.34 16.74 -22.79
CA VAL A 129 16.75 18.06 -22.50
C VAL A 129 15.21 17.98 -22.43
N GLN A 130 14.58 17.22 -23.33
CA GLN A 130 13.13 17.02 -23.28
C GLN A 130 12.68 16.15 -22.09
N ALA A 131 13.49 15.18 -21.65
CA ALA A 131 13.23 14.45 -20.41
C ALA A 131 13.37 15.38 -19.18
N PHE A 132 14.40 16.23 -19.13
CA PHE A 132 14.59 17.19 -18.04
C PHE A 132 13.57 18.34 -18.03
N LYS A 133 12.92 18.64 -19.16
CA LYS A 133 11.79 19.58 -19.21
C LYS A 133 10.59 19.10 -18.37
N GLU A 134 10.40 17.79 -18.23
CA GLU A 134 9.38 17.18 -17.35
C GLU A 134 9.79 17.15 -15.86
N VAL A 135 11.02 17.60 -15.56
CA VAL A 135 11.67 17.59 -14.23
C VAL A 135 11.87 19.02 -13.70
N ALA A 136 12.16 19.95 -14.60
CA ALA A 136 12.18 21.39 -14.36
C ALA A 136 10.75 21.94 -14.14
N GLY A 137 10.65 23.17 -13.60
CA GLY A 137 9.37 23.89 -13.56
C GLY A 137 8.93 24.35 -14.95
N PHE A 138 9.88 24.74 -15.79
CA PHE A 138 9.70 24.97 -17.23
C PHE A 138 11.05 24.95 -17.97
N LEU A 139 10.99 24.91 -19.30
CA LEU A 139 12.11 25.18 -20.20
C LEU A 139 11.91 26.58 -20.81
N ASP A 140 12.75 27.53 -20.43
CA ASP A 140 12.80 28.82 -21.10
C ASP A 140 13.34 28.62 -22.53
N SER A 141 12.58 29.07 -23.52
CA SER A 141 12.89 28.87 -24.94
C SER A 141 13.67 30.03 -25.56
N ASP A 142 13.76 31.17 -24.87
CA ASP A 142 14.46 32.37 -25.32
C ASP A 142 15.82 32.53 -24.61
N GLU A 143 15.94 32.11 -23.35
CA GLU A 143 17.22 31.90 -22.63
C GLU A 143 17.83 30.49 -22.88
N GLN A 144 17.07 29.57 -23.50
CA GLN A 144 17.42 28.14 -23.66
C GLN A 144 17.87 27.49 -22.33
N SER A 145 17.10 27.72 -21.27
CA SER A 145 17.45 27.39 -19.88
C SER A 145 16.39 26.51 -19.22
N LEU A 146 16.80 25.43 -18.58
CA LEU A 146 15.94 24.61 -17.73
C LEU A 146 15.82 25.29 -16.36
N VAL A 147 14.60 25.70 -15.98
CA VAL A 147 14.36 26.49 -14.77
C VAL A 147 13.78 25.61 -13.67
N PHE A 148 14.57 25.35 -12.64
CA PHE A 148 14.18 24.53 -11.49
C PHE A 148 13.66 25.40 -10.34
N ILE A 149 12.66 24.87 -9.62
CA ILE A 149 12.09 25.50 -8.41
C ILE A 149 12.51 24.65 -7.21
N SER A 150 13.69 24.93 -6.66
CA SER A 150 14.26 24.21 -5.51
C SER A 150 14.90 25.22 -4.56
N ASN A 151 14.18 25.54 -3.48
CA ASN A 151 14.51 26.61 -2.51
C ASN A 151 14.79 27.99 -3.15
N GLY A 152 14.26 28.24 -4.35
CA GLY A 152 14.46 29.44 -5.17
C GLY A 152 14.30 29.12 -6.66
N ARG A 153 14.48 30.13 -7.52
CA ARG A 153 14.72 29.93 -8.97
C ARG A 153 16.16 29.46 -9.15
N PHE A 154 16.38 28.34 -9.84
CA PHE A 154 17.71 27.88 -10.24
C PHE A 154 17.75 27.58 -11.73
N ASP A 155 18.58 28.32 -12.45
CA ASP A 155 18.72 28.25 -13.90
C ASP A 155 19.84 27.30 -14.33
N LEU A 156 19.52 26.44 -15.30
CA LEU A 156 20.45 25.54 -15.98
C LEU A 156 20.44 25.86 -17.49
N PRO A 157 21.28 26.80 -17.95
CA PRO A 157 21.45 27.10 -19.37
C PRO A 157 21.95 25.86 -20.14
N VAL A 158 21.27 25.49 -21.22
CA VAL A 158 21.56 24.29 -22.01
C VAL A 158 22.71 24.57 -22.97
N ASN A 159 23.92 24.64 -22.40
CA ASN A 159 25.17 24.91 -23.11
C ASN A 159 26.07 23.67 -23.13
N TYR A 160 26.39 23.20 -24.34
CA TYR A 160 27.33 22.12 -24.61
C TYR A 160 27.95 22.29 -26.01
N SER A 161 29.06 21.59 -26.23
CA SER A 161 29.86 21.58 -27.46
C SER A 161 30.06 20.17 -28.00
N LEU A 162 30.63 20.02 -29.20
CA LEU A 162 31.07 18.73 -29.73
C LEU A 162 32.08 18.03 -28.79
N ALA A 163 32.93 18.80 -28.11
CA ALA A 163 33.86 18.25 -27.12
C ALA A 163 33.13 17.58 -25.93
N ASP A 164 31.95 18.07 -25.56
CA ASP A 164 31.11 17.47 -24.51
C ASP A 164 30.38 16.22 -25.03
N LEU A 165 29.84 16.27 -26.26
CA LEU A 165 29.25 15.10 -26.91
C LEU A 165 30.25 13.94 -27.06
N ASN A 166 31.53 14.24 -27.25
CA ASN A 166 32.60 13.24 -27.33
C ASN A 166 33.17 12.80 -25.97
N GLN A 167 32.87 13.50 -24.87
CA GLN A 167 33.29 13.14 -23.51
C GLN A 167 32.18 12.49 -22.66
N MET A 168 30.91 12.65 -23.01
CA MET A 168 29.79 12.10 -22.25
C MET A 168 29.73 10.56 -22.30
N ASN A 169 29.31 9.93 -21.21
CA ASN A 169 28.99 8.50 -21.22
C ASN A 169 27.60 8.27 -21.82
N VAL A 170 27.56 7.86 -23.09
CA VAL A 170 26.35 7.62 -23.89
C VAL A 170 25.34 6.71 -23.16
N ALA A 171 25.80 5.66 -22.48
CA ALA A 171 24.90 4.72 -21.79
C ALA A 171 24.24 5.35 -20.56
N GLU A 172 24.99 6.15 -19.79
CA GLU A 172 24.48 6.88 -18.62
C GLU A 172 23.52 8.00 -19.04
N VAL A 173 23.90 8.78 -20.06
CA VAL A 173 23.05 9.82 -20.66
C VAL A 173 21.74 9.22 -21.18
N ARG A 174 21.79 8.05 -21.84
CA ARG A 174 20.58 7.32 -22.25
C ARG A 174 19.73 6.90 -21.05
N ALA A 175 20.33 6.33 -20.00
CA ALA A 175 19.59 5.91 -18.80
C ALA A 175 18.88 7.09 -18.12
N LEU A 176 19.54 8.26 -18.03
CA LEU A 176 18.97 9.50 -17.49
C LEU A 176 17.66 9.91 -18.19
N THR A 177 17.51 9.65 -19.50
CA THR A 177 16.26 9.97 -20.25
C THR A 177 15.03 9.18 -19.79
N THR A 178 15.22 8.10 -19.02
CA THR A 178 14.17 7.14 -18.62
C THR A 178 13.98 7.00 -17.10
N LEU A 179 14.67 7.78 -16.28
CA LEU A 179 14.65 7.62 -14.80
C LEU A 179 13.30 7.97 -14.15
N VAL A 180 12.51 8.85 -14.77
CA VAL A 180 11.23 9.31 -14.25
C VAL A 180 10.10 8.45 -14.84
N PRO A 181 9.38 7.65 -14.03
CA PRO A 181 8.30 6.81 -14.52
C PRO A 181 7.06 7.64 -14.87
N SER A 182 6.21 7.09 -15.75
CA SER A 182 4.92 7.67 -16.13
C SER A 182 3.78 7.32 -15.16
N ASP A 183 4.08 6.94 -13.93
CA ASP A 183 3.14 6.38 -12.95
C ASP A 183 2.81 7.36 -11.79
N THR A 184 2.14 6.84 -10.77
CA THR A 184 1.74 7.56 -9.53
C THR A 184 2.91 8.29 -8.84
N HIS A 185 4.14 7.81 -8.98
CA HIS A 185 5.34 8.37 -8.33
C HIS A 185 6.08 9.40 -9.21
N LYS A 186 5.61 9.68 -10.45
CA LYS A 186 6.25 10.62 -11.39
C LYS A 186 6.72 11.92 -10.72
N LYS A 187 5.87 12.57 -9.92
CA LYS A 187 6.17 13.87 -9.30
C LYS A 187 7.31 13.79 -8.27
N GLN A 188 7.36 12.73 -7.47
CA GLN A 188 8.40 12.52 -6.47
C GLN A 188 9.72 12.17 -7.14
N CYS A 189 9.71 11.25 -8.11
CA CYS A 189 10.88 10.92 -8.92
C CYS A 189 11.44 12.17 -9.64
N ALA A 190 10.57 12.99 -10.24
CA ALA A 190 10.97 14.27 -10.82
C ALA A 190 11.59 15.23 -9.78
N ALA A 191 10.94 15.46 -8.64
CA ALA A 191 11.48 16.33 -7.59
C ALA A 191 12.86 15.86 -7.06
N MET A 192 13.07 14.55 -6.98
CA MET A 192 14.33 13.97 -6.52
C MET A 192 15.44 14.07 -7.56
N LEU A 193 15.11 13.89 -8.85
CA LEU A 193 16.05 14.14 -9.94
C LEU A 193 16.36 15.64 -10.07
N ALA A 194 15.39 16.54 -9.88
CA ALA A 194 15.60 17.98 -9.84
C ALA A 194 16.61 18.38 -8.74
N THR A 195 16.46 17.86 -7.52
CA THR A 195 17.42 18.08 -6.43
C THR A 195 18.81 17.55 -6.79
N ALA A 196 18.91 16.32 -7.32
CA ALA A 196 20.19 15.74 -7.72
C ALA A 196 20.88 16.53 -8.85
N ILE A 197 20.14 17.07 -9.82
CA ILE A 197 20.64 17.98 -10.85
C ILE A 197 21.20 19.25 -10.22
N VAL A 198 20.40 19.93 -9.38
CA VAL A 198 20.77 21.21 -8.76
C VAL A 198 21.99 21.05 -7.85
N ASP A 199 22.03 20.02 -7.00
CA ASP A 199 23.14 19.83 -6.07
C ASP A 199 24.46 19.42 -6.74
N LEU A 200 24.41 18.73 -7.89
CA LEU A 200 25.61 18.43 -8.69
C LEU A 200 26.19 19.67 -9.38
N VAL A 201 25.35 20.62 -9.84
CA VAL A 201 25.80 21.75 -10.68
C VAL A 201 25.79 23.12 -10.00
N ARG A 202 25.29 23.25 -8.76
CA ARG A 202 25.19 24.54 -8.03
C ARG A 202 26.53 25.23 -7.77
N SER A 203 27.60 24.47 -7.63
CA SER A 203 28.98 24.97 -7.48
C SER A 203 29.61 25.44 -8.80
N GLN A 204 29.00 25.09 -9.94
CA GLN A 204 29.56 25.34 -11.26
C GLN A 204 29.08 26.70 -11.84
N PRO A 205 29.94 27.43 -12.57
CA PRO A 205 29.56 28.63 -13.32
C PRO A 205 28.40 28.35 -14.27
N ALA A 206 27.43 29.27 -14.36
CA ALA A 206 26.18 29.05 -15.09
C ALA A 206 26.38 28.58 -16.55
N ALA A 207 27.38 29.13 -17.24
CA ALA A 207 27.70 28.79 -18.62
C ALA A 207 28.19 27.33 -18.83
N SER A 208 28.73 26.68 -17.78
CA SER A 208 29.31 25.32 -17.85
C SER A 208 28.52 24.27 -17.07
N ARG A 209 27.34 24.61 -16.52
CA ARG A 209 26.53 23.66 -15.72
C ARG A 209 26.07 22.43 -16.51
N PHE A 210 25.59 22.64 -17.73
CA PHE A 210 25.04 21.55 -18.54
C PHE A 210 26.13 20.67 -19.16
N SER A 211 27.23 21.25 -19.65
CA SER A 211 28.42 20.48 -20.08
C SER A 211 29.06 19.69 -18.94
N TYR A 212 29.14 20.25 -17.73
CA TYR A 212 29.55 19.51 -16.53
C TYR A 212 28.61 18.33 -16.25
N LEU A 213 27.29 18.54 -16.29
CA LEU A 213 26.29 17.49 -16.08
C LEU A 213 26.44 16.33 -17.08
N LEU A 214 26.69 16.59 -18.36
CA LEU A 214 26.91 15.55 -19.38
C LEU A 214 28.14 14.69 -19.07
N ARG A 215 29.23 15.30 -18.57
CA ARG A 215 30.47 14.60 -18.18
C ARG A 215 30.30 13.79 -16.89
N HIS A 216 29.53 14.32 -15.93
CA HIS A 216 29.26 13.70 -14.63
C HIS A 216 27.92 12.94 -14.56
N ALA A 217 27.41 12.45 -15.70
CA ALA A 217 26.14 11.73 -15.81
C ALA A 217 26.02 10.51 -14.87
N THR A 218 27.11 9.77 -14.67
CA THR A 218 27.20 8.63 -13.74
C THR A 218 26.93 9.04 -12.29
N GLU A 219 27.47 10.19 -11.87
CA GLU A 219 27.28 10.73 -10.52
C GLU A 219 25.83 11.20 -10.33
N LEU A 220 25.25 11.85 -11.35
CA LEU A 220 23.84 12.24 -11.33
C LEU A 220 22.90 11.03 -11.17
N ARG A 221 23.10 9.96 -11.96
CA ARG A 221 22.32 8.72 -11.81
C ARG A 221 22.52 8.10 -10.43
N THR A 222 23.76 8.07 -9.94
CA THR A 222 24.08 7.52 -8.62
C THR A 222 23.39 8.30 -7.49
N ALA A 223 23.40 9.63 -7.55
CA ALA A 223 22.71 10.50 -6.58
C ALA A 223 21.18 10.29 -6.61
N TYR A 224 20.58 10.23 -7.81
CA TYR A 224 19.16 9.92 -7.97
C TYR A 224 18.80 8.54 -7.39
N GLU A 225 19.58 7.51 -7.70
CA GLU A 225 19.35 6.15 -7.18
C GLU A 225 19.49 6.08 -5.66
N GLN A 226 20.44 6.80 -5.06
CA GLN A 226 20.58 6.90 -3.60
C GLN A 226 19.36 7.57 -2.97
N GLY A 227 18.91 8.69 -3.53
CA GLY A 227 17.67 9.36 -3.12
C GLY A 227 16.47 8.42 -3.22
N TYR A 228 16.32 7.70 -4.35
CA TYR A 228 15.22 6.75 -4.57
C TYR A 228 15.22 5.61 -3.54
N LYS A 229 16.40 5.07 -3.20
CA LYS A 229 16.56 4.04 -2.15
C LYS A 229 16.13 4.57 -0.78
N ILE A 230 16.41 5.83 -0.44
CA ILE A 230 15.96 6.47 0.81
C ILE A 230 14.44 6.68 0.82
N TYR A 231 13.85 7.19 -0.27
CA TYR A 231 12.40 7.39 -0.40
C TYR A 231 11.62 6.06 -0.31
N ALA A 232 12.07 5.04 -1.02
CA ALA A 232 11.47 3.69 -0.96
C ALA A 232 11.60 3.05 0.43
N ALA A 233 12.70 3.30 1.15
CA ALA A 233 12.85 2.87 2.54
C ALA A 233 11.91 3.62 3.50
N GLY A 234 11.69 4.92 3.29
CA GLY A 234 10.72 5.73 4.04
C GLY A 234 9.29 5.20 3.90
N PHE A 235 8.82 5.01 2.67
CA PHE A 235 7.50 4.43 2.40
C PHE A 235 7.36 3.01 2.97
N SER A 236 8.43 2.21 2.94
CA SER A 236 8.46 0.88 3.55
C SER A 236 8.34 0.95 5.08
N TYR A 237 8.96 1.93 5.73
CA TYR A 237 8.87 2.17 7.18
C TYR A 237 7.47 2.66 7.60
N GLU A 238 6.85 3.56 6.82
CA GLU A 238 5.50 4.05 7.08
C GLU A 238 4.48 2.90 6.97
N LYS A 239 4.54 2.11 5.89
CA LYS A 239 3.72 0.91 5.70
C LYS A 239 3.94 -0.13 6.80
N LEU A 240 5.19 -0.30 7.27
CA LEU A 240 5.53 -1.17 8.40
C LEU A 240 4.87 -0.67 9.69
N LYS A 241 4.98 0.63 10.00
CA LYS A 241 4.39 1.26 11.17
C LYS A 241 2.87 1.06 11.18
N ASP A 242 2.19 1.34 10.07
CA ASP A 242 0.74 1.17 9.95
C ASP A 242 0.32 -0.30 10.12
N THR A 243 1.11 -1.24 9.59
CA THR A 243 0.89 -2.69 9.78
C THR A 243 1.04 -3.10 11.25
N VAL A 244 2.04 -2.56 11.96
CA VAL A 244 2.26 -2.79 13.40
C VAL A 244 1.14 -2.18 14.25
N GLU A 245 0.68 -0.97 13.90
CA GLU A 245 -0.39 -0.26 14.60
C GLU A 245 -1.75 -0.95 14.41
N ALA A 246 -2.08 -1.38 13.18
CA ALA A 246 -3.27 -2.18 12.90
C ALA A 246 -3.27 -3.51 13.67
N ALA A 247 -2.17 -4.27 13.63
CA ALA A 247 -2.04 -5.52 14.37
C ALA A 247 -2.16 -5.31 15.89
N ARG A 248 -1.57 -4.23 16.42
CA ARG A 248 -1.71 -3.84 17.84
C ARG A 248 -3.17 -3.60 18.22
N ILE A 249 -3.92 -2.86 17.40
CA ILE A 249 -5.35 -2.59 17.63
C ILE A 249 -6.15 -3.90 17.62
N GLU A 250 -5.92 -4.76 16.63
CA GLU A 250 -6.60 -6.05 16.48
C GLU A 250 -6.36 -6.97 17.70
N TYR A 251 -5.10 -7.12 18.14
CA TYR A 251 -4.77 -7.94 19.31
C TYR A 251 -5.32 -7.37 20.61
N VAL A 252 -5.34 -6.04 20.79
CA VAL A 252 -5.99 -5.41 21.94
C VAL A 252 -7.49 -5.71 21.95
N GLY A 253 -8.16 -5.66 20.80
CA GLY A 253 -9.57 -6.06 20.66
C GLY A 253 -9.81 -7.53 21.01
N LYS A 254 -9.00 -8.44 20.47
CA LYS A 254 -9.06 -9.89 20.76
C LYS A 254 -8.87 -10.18 22.26
N ILE A 255 -7.89 -9.54 22.90
CA ILE A 255 -7.62 -9.69 24.35
C ILE A 255 -8.77 -9.12 25.18
N HIS A 256 -9.34 -7.97 24.79
CA HIS A 256 -10.47 -7.36 25.50
C HIS A 256 -11.75 -8.22 25.41
N LYS A 257 -12.01 -8.88 24.27
CA LYS A 257 -13.10 -9.84 24.15
C LYS A 257 -12.94 -11.00 25.14
N VAL A 258 -11.75 -11.64 25.17
CA VAL A 258 -11.46 -12.74 26.11
C VAL A 258 -11.61 -12.30 27.57
N LEU A 259 -11.25 -11.05 27.92
CA LEU A 259 -11.51 -10.50 29.27
C LEU A 259 -13.02 -10.40 29.57
N SER A 260 -13.81 -9.87 28.64
CA SER A 260 -15.26 -9.71 28.79
C SER A 260 -15.97 -11.06 28.94
N ASP A 261 -15.58 -12.05 28.13
CA ASP A 261 -16.09 -13.43 28.22
C ASP A 261 -15.81 -14.06 29.60
N ILE A 262 -14.59 -13.88 30.14
CA ILE A 262 -14.20 -14.37 31.48
C ILE A 262 -14.93 -13.59 32.60
N GLN A 263 -15.12 -12.28 32.44
CA GLN A 263 -15.84 -11.45 33.42
C GLN A 263 -17.32 -11.86 33.51
N ASN A 264 -17.97 -12.15 32.39
CA ASN A 264 -19.34 -12.66 32.38
C ASN A 264 -19.46 -14.04 33.04
N GLN A 265 -18.47 -14.93 32.88
CA GLN A 265 -18.43 -16.22 33.58
C GLN A 265 -18.24 -16.03 35.10
N LEU A 266 -17.39 -15.09 35.52
CA LEU A 266 -17.17 -14.75 36.92
C LEU A 266 -18.44 -14.25 37.64
N LEU A 267 -19.29 -13.47 36.95
CA LEU A 267 -20.58 -13.01 37.50
C LEU A 267 -21.54 -14.17 37.82
N GLY A 268 -21.36 -15.36 37.24
CA GLY A 268 -22.14 -16.54 37.56
C GLY A 268 -21.81 -17.18 38.93
N ILE A 269 -20.60 -16.98 39.46
CA ILE A 269 -20.15 -17.65 40.69
C ILE A 269 -20.91 -17.16 41.95
N PRO A 270 -21.11 -15.84 42.17
CA PRO A 270 -21.96 -15.36 43.27
C PRO A 270 -23.40 -15.87 43.18
N VAL A 271 -23.98 -15.92 41.98
CA VAL A 271 -25.35 -16.40 41.75
C VAL A 271 -25.46 -17.89 42.10
N ALA A 272 -24.54 -18.72 41.60
CA ALA A 272 -24.48 -20.15 41.95
C ALA A 272 -24.30 -20.38 43.46
N THR A 273 -23.50 -19.53 44.12
CA THR A 273 -23.27 -19.61 45.57
C THR A 273 -24.54 -19.32 46.37
N ILE A 274 -25.30 -18.28 45.98
CA ILE A 274 -26.59 -17.94 46.59
C ILE A 274 -27.62 -19.05 46.36
N ILE A 275 -27.65 -19.67 45.18
CA ILE A 275 -28.55 -20.79 44.87
C ILE A 275 -28.26 -21.99 45.78
N VAL A 276 -26.99 -22.41 45.93
CA VAL A 276 -26.62 -23.50 46.85
C VAL A 276 -27.01 -23.17 48.29
N ALA A 277 -26.77 -21.93 48.74
CA ALA A 277 -27.08 -21.50 50.10
C ALA A 277 -28.59 -21.33 50.40
N THR A 278 -29.46 -21.27 49.39
CA THR A 278 -30.91 -21.01 49.56
C THR A 278 -31.82 -22.17 49.14
N GLN A 279 -31.34 -23.10 48.30
CA GLN A 279 -32.15 -24.21 47.80
C GLN A 279 -31.92 -25.54 48.54
N MET A 280 -30.81 -25.70 49.27
CA MET A 280 -30.63 -26.84 50.18
C MET A 280 -31.51 -26.68 51.44
N LYS A 281 -32.00 -27.80 51.97
CA LYS A 281 -32.94 -27.87 53.11
C LYS A 281 -32.52 -28.93 54.11
N ASP A 282 -32.91 -28.79 55.37
CA ASP A 282 -32.77 -29.86 56.37
C ASP A 282 -33.60 -31.09 55.98
N ALA A 283 -32.92 -32.18 55.64
CA ALA A 283 -33.53 -33.44 55.23
C ALA A 283 -33.51 -34.46 56.39
N LYS A 284 -34.69 -34.86 56.85
CA LYS A 284 -34.88 -35.92 57.85
C LYS A 284 -35.24 -37.22 57.14
N GLY A 285 -34.27 -38.11 57.01
CA GLY A 285 -34.35 -39.33 56.21
C GLY A 285 -34.40 -39.10 54.70
N PHE A 286 -34.72 -40.17 53.96
CA PHE A 286 -34.80 -40.19 52.49
C PHE A 286 -36.14 -39.60 51.97
N GLY A 287 -36.47 -38.39 52.42
CA GLY A 287 -37.64 -37.62 51.97
C GLY A 287 -37.41 -36.87 50.64
N THR A 288 -38.39 -36.08 50.22
CA THR A 288 -38.29 -35.20 49.04
C THR A 288 -37.11 -34.23 49.14
N GLU A 289 -36.81 -33.80 50.37
CA GLU A 289 -35.72 -32.89 50.75
C GLU A 289 -34.35 -33.49 50.42
N PHE A 290 -34.16 -34.81 50.60
CA PHE A 290 -32.94 -35.52 50.21
C PHE A 290 -32.71 -35.44 48.70
N PHE A 291 -33.77 -35.63 47.90
CA PHE A 291 -33.69 -35.54 46.44
C PHE A 291 -33.45 -34.09 45.97
N VAL A 292 -34.01 -33.10 46.65
CA VAL A 292 -33.72 -31.67 46.39
C VAL A 292 -32.25 -31.37 46.67
N ASN A 293 -31.72 -31.72 47.84
CA ASN A 293 -30.31 -31.53 48.18
C ASN A 293 -29.37 -32.22 47.17
N SER A 294 -29.73 -33.45 46.77
CA SER A 294 -28.97 -34.23 45.78
C SER A 294 -29.00 -33.60 44.38
N ALA A 295 -30.14 -33.06 43.95
CA ALA A 295 -30.28 -32.36 42.68
C ALA A 295 -29.49 -31.03 42.67
N VAL A 296 -29.47 -30.28 43.77
CA VAL A 296 -28.65 -29.06 43.92
C VAL A 296 -27.16 -29.40 43.89
N LEU A 297 -26.73 -30.49 44.55
CA LEU A 297 -25.33 -30.94 44.52
C LEU A 297 -24.92 -31.42 43.11
N LEU A 298 -25.79 -32.16 42.41
CA LEU A 298 -25.57 -32.56 41.01
C LEU A 298 -25.48 -31.34 40.08
N GLY A 299 -26.35 -30.34 40.28
CA GLY A 299 -26.28 -29.06 39.56
C GLY A 299 -24.97 -28.32 39.80
N CYS A 300 -24.44 -28.35 41.04
CA CYS A 300 -23.13 -27.81 41.37
C CYS A 300 -22.01 -28.53 40.60
N TRP A 301 -22.02 -29.87 40.56
CA TRP A 301 -21.07 -30.66 39.77
C TRP A 301 -21.13 -30.35 38.26
N VAL A 302 -22.33 -30.26 37.68
CA VAL A 302 -22.52 -29.90 36.26
C VAL A 302 -22.00 -28.48 35.98
N PHE A 303 -22.30 -27.51 36.85
CA PHE A 303 -21.78 -26.15 36.74
C PHE A 303 -20.25 -26.10 36.82
N VAL A 304 -19.63 -26.85 37.73
CA VAL A 304 -18.17 -26.95 37.86
C VAL A 304 -17.54 -27.52 36.59
N VAL A 305 -18.09 -28.61 36.03
CA VAL A 305 -17.56 -29.23 34.81
C VAL A 305 -17.68 -28.30 33.61
N LEU A 306 -18.84 -27.67 33.39
CA LEU A 306 -19.06 -26.76 32.27
C LEU A 306 -18.19 -25.49 32.37
N THR A 307 -18.13 -24.87 33.55
CA THR A 307 -17.25 -23.70 33.77
C THR A 307 -15.77 -24.07 33.69
N GLY A 308 -15.38 -25.28 34.11
CA GLY A 308 -14.02 -25.81 33.92
C GLY A 308 -13.63 -25.96 32.44
N LEU A 309 -14.52 -26.49 31.60
CA LEU A 309 -14.32 -26.59 30.15
C LEU A 309 -14.25 -25.21 29.48
N LEU A 310 -15.10 -24.26 29.90
CA LEU A 310 -15.08 -22.88 29.42
C LEU A 310 -13.76 -22.17 29.77
N ILE A 311 -13.29 -22.30 31.01
CA ILE A 311 -11.99 -21.78 31.47
C ILE A 311 -10.84 -22.41 30.67
N TRP A 312 -10.85 -23.73 30.47
CA TRP A 312 -9.80 -24.43 29.75
C TRP A 312 -9.72 -24.00 28.27
N ASN A 313 -10.86 -23.84 27.60
CA ASN A 313 -10.93 -23.30 26.24
C ASN A 313 -10.35 -21.88 26.14
N GLN A 314 -10.67 -20.99 27.09
CA GLN A 314 -10.11 -19.63 27.12
C GLN A 314 -8.59 -19.63 27.40
N VAL A 315 -8.08 -20.55 28.23
CA VAL A 315 -6.63 -20.74 28.43
C VAL A 315 -5.93 -21.19 27.14
N HIS A 316 -6.53 -22.10 26.37
CA HIS A 316 -5.99 -22.51 25.07
C HIS A 316 -6.03 -21.38 24.04
N THR A 317 -7.14 -20.66 23.93
CA THR A 317 -7.29 -19.48 23.06
C THR A 317 -6.23 -18.42 23.35
N LEU A 318 -5.99 -18.11 24.63
CA LEU A 318 -4.94 -17.18 25.06
C LEU A 318 -3.52 -17.71 24.75
N GLY A 319 -3.31 -19.02 24.83
CA GLY A 319 -2.05 -19.69 24.46
C GLY A 319 -1.72 -19.54 22.97
N VAL A 320 -2.69 -19.82 22.10
CA VAL A 320 -2.57 -19.64 20.64
C VAL A 320 -2.34 -18.17 20.31
N LEU A 321 -3.12 -17.25 20.90
CA LEU A 321 -2.99 -15.81 20.68
C LEU A 321 -1.58 -15.30 21.04
N LYS A 322 -1.00 -15.78 22.15
CA LYS A 322 0.38 -15.45 22.55
C LYS A 322 1.42 -16.01 21.57
N ALA A 323 1.19 -17.19 20.99
CA ALA A 323 2.07 -17.77 19.99
C ALA A 323 2.03 -17.00 18.66
N GLU A 324 0.84 -16.59 18.20
CA GLU A 324 0.65 -15.77 16.99
C GLU A 324 1.35 -14.41 17.13
N ILE A 325 1.13 -13.73 18.26
CA ILE A 325 1.81 -12.48 18.63
C ILE A 325 3.33 -12.63 18.60
N ALA A 326 3.87 -13.71 19.17
CA ALA A 326 5.31 -13.97 19.18
C ALA A 326 5.88 -14.33 17.78
N ARG A 327 5.09 -15.01 16.94
CA ARG A 327 5.45 -15.33 15.56
C ARG A 327 5.51 -14.08 14.69
N GLN A 328 4.47 -13.26 14.73
CA GLN A 328 4.37 -12.03 13.94
C GLN A 328 5.44 -11.02 14.36
N LYS A 329 5.71 -10.88 15.67
CA LYS A 329 6.84 -10.09 16.18
C LYS A 329 8.17 -10.53 15.54
N ARG A 330 8.50 -11.83 15.58
CA ARG A 330 9.75 -12.37 15.01
C ARG A 330 9.86 -12.16 13.50
N GLN A 331 8.75 -12.21 12.76
CA GLN A 331 8.76 -11.95 11.33
C GLN A 331 9.12 -10.49 11.04
N LEU A 332 8.47 -9.55 11.73
CA LEU A 332 8.73 -8.11 11.61
C LEU A 332 10.16 -7.74 12.04
N GLU A 333 10.67 -8.34 13.13
CA GLU A 333 12.07 -8.16 13.58
C GLU A 333 13.10 -8.72 12.58
N LYS A 334 12.76 -9.79 11.84
CA LYS A 334 13.63 -10.37 10.81
C LYS A 334 13.65 -9.54 9.52
N GLU A 335 12.51 -9.00 9.12
CA GLU A 335 12.36 -8.22 7.87
C GLU A 335 12.89 -6.78 8.03
N TYR A 336 12.84 -6.20 9.24
CA TYR A 336 13.13 -4.77 9.47
C TYR A 336 14.02 -4.50 10.71
N LEU A 337 15.22 -5.07 10.71
CA LEU A 337 16.21 -5.00 11.81
C LEU A 337 16.51 -3.58 12.35
N ALA A 338 16.35 -2.53 11.54
CA ALA A 338 16.78 -1.18 11.87
C ALA A 338 15.97 -0.46 12.98
N VAL A 339 14.75 -0.91 13.31
CA VAL A 339 13.84 -0.17 14.24
C VAL A 339 13.30 -1.06 15.39
N ALA A 340 13.98 -2.16 15.70
CA ALA A 340 13.55 -3.14 16.71
C ALA A 340 13.30 -2.55 18.12
N GLY A 341 14.00 -1.46 18.48
CA GLY A 341 13.94 -0.87 19.83
C GLY A 341 12.55 -0.40 20.29
N GLY A 342 11.76 0.20 19.39
CA GLY A 342 10.40 0.65 19.73
C GLY A 342 9.39 -0.50 19.87
N VAL A 343 9.59 -1.55 19.09
CA VAL A 343 8.68 -2.71 18.97
C VAL A 343 8.67 -3.56 20.25
N GLY A 344 9.83 -3.70 20.90
CA GLY A 344 9.99 -4.55 22.08
C GLY A 344 9.06 -4.20 23.25
N ASN A 345 8.89 -2.90 23.55
CA ASN A 345 8.13 -2.46 24.71
C ASN A 345 6.61 -2.67 24.55
N ALA A 346 6.08 -2.40 23.36
CA ALA A 346 4.66 -2.62 23.05
C ALA A 346 4.27 -4.09 23.26
N PHE A 347 5.07 -5.04 22.76
CA PHE A 347 4.82 -6.47 22.95
C PHE A 347 5.07 -6.97 24.39
N ASN A 348 6.01 -6.38 25.14
CA ASN A 348 6.21 -6.73 26.55
C ASN A 348 4.98 -6.38 27.40
N THR A 349 4.38 -5.19 27.23
CA THR A 349 3.15 -4.82 27.96
C THR A 349 1.97 -5.74 27.62
N LEU A 350 1.89 -6.23 26.37
CA LEU A 350 0.89 -7.18 25.92
C LEU A 350 1.11 -8.59 26.54
N ALA A 351 2.36 -9.05 26.57
CA ALA A 351 2.74 -10.33 27.17
C ALA A 351 2.56 -10.36 28.70
N ALA A 352 2.76 -9.24 29.38
CA ALA A 352 2.50 -9.08 30.82
C ALA A 352 1.00 -9.23 31.14
N ARG A 353 0.13 -8.57 30.38
CA ARG A 353 -1.34 -8.69 30.53
C ARG A 353 -1.81 -10.14 30.34
N ALA A 354 -1.25 -10.85 29.36
CA ALA A 354 -1.51 -12.27 29.14
C ALA A 354 -1.03 -13.19 30.28
N PHE A 355 -0.05 -12.76 31.09
CA PHE A 355 0.34 -13.47 32.31
C PHE A 355 -0.64 -13.21 33.45
N THR A 356 -1.03 -11.94 33.69
CA THR A 356 -2.06 -11.58 34.69
C THR A 356 -3.37 -12.32 34.45
N GLN A 357 -3.79 -12.50 33.19
CA GLN A 357 -4.98 -13.28 32.83
C GLN A 357 -4.90 -14.76 33.27
N LYS A 358 -3.72 -15.40 33.16
CA LYS A 358 -3.54 -16.77 33.68
C LYS A 358 -3.64 -16.84 35.21
N VAL A 359 -3.14 -15.82 35.91
CA VAL A 359 -3.27 -15.72 37.38
C VAL A 359 -4.75 -15.55 37.78
N ILE A 360 -5.50 -14.69 37.08
CA ILE A 360 -6.94 -14.53 37.31
C ILE A 360 -7.68 -15.86 37.09
N LEU A 361 -7.45 -16.55 35.97
CA LEU A 361 -8.08 -17.84 35.66
C LEU A 361 -7.76 -18.93 36.70
N LEU A 362 -6.55 -18.95 37.24
CA LEU A 362 -6.16 -19.84 38.35
C LEU A 362 -6.93 -19.50 39.64
N VAL A 363 -7.09 -18.21 39.96
CA VAL A 363 -7.91 -17.75 41.10
C VAL A 363 -9.39 -18.10 40.91
N VAL A 364 -9.94 -17.97 39.69
CA VAL A 364 -11.31 -18.42 39.38
C VAL A 364 -11.47 -19.92 39.65
N GLY A 365 -10.53 -20.75 39.18
CA GLY A 365 -10.51 -22.19 39.46
C GLY A 365 -10.44 -22.50 40.96
N GLY A 366 -9.65 -21.75 41.72
CA GLY A 366 -9.59 -21.84 43.18
C GLY A 366 -10.94 -21.57 43.87
N PHE A 367 -11.62 -20.49 43.48
CA PHE A 367 -12.97 -20.19 43.98
C PHE A 367 -14.00 -21.26 43.56
N LEU A 368 -13.89 -21.80 42.35
CA LEU A 368 -14.76 -22.86 41.83
C LEU A 368 -14.64 -24.15 42.68
N VAL A 369 -13.42 -24.56 43.01
CA VAL A 369 -13.13 -25.71 43.89
C VAL A 369 -13.57 -25.43 45.33
N ALA A 370 -13.30 -24.24 45.88
CA ALA A 370 -13.76 -23.86 47.22
C ALA A 370 -15.29 -23.86 47.34
N GLY A 371 -16.00 -23.37 46.31
CA GLY A 371 -17.46 -23.42 46.22
C GLY A 371 -18.00 -24.85 46.19
N LEU A 372 -17.36 -25.75 45.44
CA LEU A 372 -17.73 -27.18 45.41
C LEU A 372 -17.50 -27.85 46.77
N VAL A 373 -16.38 -27.55 47.46
CA VAL A 373 -16.10 -28.06 48.82
C VAL A 373 -17.14 -27.55 49.81
N LEU A 374 -17.50 -26.26 49.77
CA LEU A 374 -18.58 -25.70 50.59
C LEU A 374 -19.94 -26.34 50.30
N ALA A 375 -20.28 -26.61 49.03
CA ALA A 375 -21.51 -27.29 48.66
C ALA A 375 -21.59 -28.72 49.25
N HIS A 376 -20.48 -29.46 49.27
CA HIS A 376 -20.41 -30.77 49.93
C HIS A 376 -20.53 -30.64 51.47
N ILE A 377 -19.86 -29.67 52.10
CA ILE A 377 -19.95 -29.43 53.54
C ILE A 377 -21.40 -29.09 53.95
N SER A 378 -22.09 -28.24 53.19
CA SER A 378 -23.51 -27.94 53.40
C SER A 378 -24.39 -29.17 53.21
N TYR A 379 -24.18 -29.94 52.14
CA TYR A 379 -24.91 -31.18 51.88
C TYR A 379 -24.77 -32.18 53.05
N PHE A 380 -23.55 -32.43 53.53
CA PHE A 380 -23.30 -33.34 54.65
C PHE A 380 -23.90 -32.86 55.98
N LYS A 381 -23.95 -31.54 56.23
CA LYS A 381 -24.58 -30.98 57.44
C LYS A 381 -26.11 -31.02 57.41
N LEU A 382 -26.71 -30.75 56.25
CA LEU A 382 -28.17 -30.66 56.08
C LEU A 382 -28.83 -32.02 55.81
N THR A 383 -28.05 -33.10 55.69
CA THR A 383 -28.52 -34.44 55.28
C THR A 383 -27.97 -35.58 56.18
N PRO A 384 -28.07 -35.48 57.53
CA PRO A 384 -27.33 -36.34 58.45
C PRO A 384 -27.73 -37.83 58.39
N ASP A 385 -29.02 -38.13 58.26
CA ASP A 385 -29.55 -39.50 58.34
C ASP A 385 -29.07 -40.41 57.19
N ALA A 386 -28.75 -39.81 56.04
CA ALA A 386 -28.16 -40.53 54.90
C ALA A 386 -26.71 -40.94 55.19
N TRP A 387 -25.94 -40.09 55.91
CA TRP A 387 -24.56 -40.38 56.26
C TRP A 387 -24.45 -41.41 57.40
N ALA A 388 -25.31 -41.31 58.42
CA ALA A 388 -25.36 -42.28 59.52
C ALA A 388 -25.54 -43.73 59.03
N ARG A 389 -26.36 -43.94 58.00
CA ARG A 389 -26.58 -45.26 57.37
C ARG A 389 -25.45 -45.72 56.44
N ILE A 390 -24.58 -44.82 55.98
CA ILE A 390 -23.41 -45.15 55.15
C ILE A 390 -22.18 -45.46 56.02
N VAL A 391 -22.04 -44.77 57.17
CA VAL A 391 -20.97 -45.01 58.14
C VAL A 391 -21.29 -46.14 59.13
N GLY A 392 -22.58 -46.49 59.29
CA GLY A 392 -23.01 -47.65 60.06
C GLY A 392 -23.34 -47.37 61.54
N ASP A 393 -23.75 -46.14 61.88
CA ASP A 393 -24.22 -45.83 63.23
C ASP A 393 -25.67 -46.30 63.42
N ALA A 394 -25.83 -47.42 64.13
CA ALA A 394 -27.11 -48.14 64.26
C ALA A 394 -28.03 -47.61 65.38
N SER A 395 -27.78 -46.41 65.90
CA SER A 395 -28.44 -45.87 67.11
C SER A 395 -29.85 -45.30 66.91
N VAL A 396 -30.34 -45.13 65.67
CA VAL A 396 -31.62 -44.47 65.35
C VAL A 396 -32.66 -45.42 64.71
N ILE A 397 -32.74 -46.67 65.16
CA ILE A 397 -33.74 -47.65 64.68
C ILE A 397 -34.48 -48.36 65.84
N GLN A 398 -35.01 -47.60 66.80
CA GLN A 398 -36.17 -48.09 67.58
C GLN A 398 -36.94 -46.98 68.32
N GLN A 399 -38.11 -46.62 67.79
CA GLN A 399 -39.33 -46.44 68.60
C GLN A 399 -40.58 -46.39 67.70
N SER A 400 -41.29 -47.52 67.63
CA SER A 400 -42.69 -47.58 67.21
C SER A 400 -43.32 -48.85 67.75
N PRO A 401 -44.30 -48.73 68.66
CA PRO A 401 -45.27 -49.78 68.91
C PRO A 401 -46.71 -49.27 68.70
N ALA A 402 -47.52 -50.10 68.06
CA ALA A 402 -48.97 -50.04 68.07
C ALA A 402 -49.50 -51.35 68.68
N PRO A 403 -50.80 -51.49 68.99
CA PRO A 403 -51.70 -50.51 69.63
C PRO A 403 -52.34 -51.10 70.91
N ALA A 404 -52.94 -50.25 71.76
CA ALA A 404 -53.79 -50.68 72.88
C ALA A 404 -54.99 -49.73 73.06
N ALA A 405 -56.06 -50.18 73.72
CA ALA A 405 -57.39 -49.59 73.58
C ALA A 405 -58.01 -49.00 74.87
N SER A 406 -58.95 -48.07 74.64
CA SER A 406 -60.12 -47.72 75.47
C SER A 406 -59.95 -47.26 76.93
N ALA A 407 -60.29 -45.99 77.18
CA ALA A 407 -61.19 -45.55 78.24
C ALA A 407 -61.90 -44.25 77.81
N ALA A 408 -63.04 -43.88 78.42
CA ALA A 408 -63.91 -42.79 77.95
C ALA A 408 -63.92 -41.54 78.84
N GLY A 409 -64.26 -40.39 78.26
CA GLY A 409 -64.55 -39.11 78.92
C GLY A 409 -65.25 -38.15 77.94
N SER A 410 -66.24 -37.36 78.39
CA SER A 410 -67.29 -36.79 77.51
C SER A 410 -67.53 -35.27 77.62
N GLY A 411 -67.95 -34.69 76.48
CA GLY A 411 -68.42 -33.30 76.30
C GLY A 411 -68.15 -32.85 74.85
N ALA A 412 -69.12 -32.68 73.93
CA ALA A 412 -70.26 -31.75 73.89
C ALA A 412 -69.77 -30.27 73.84
N THR A 413 -70.19 -29.40 72.90
CA THR A 413 -71.45 -29.30 72.13
C THR A 413 -71.31 -28.65 70.73
N ALA A 414 -72.30 -28.90 69.83
CA ALA A 414 -72.98 -27.97 68.86
C ALA A 414 -72.21 -26.91 68.02
N ALA A 415 -72.66 -26.47 66.81
CA ALA A 415 -73.64 -26.95 65.81
C ALA A 415 -73.49 -26.10 64.49
N ALA A 416 -74.44 -26.24 63.55
CA ALA A 416 -74.55 -25.60 62.21
C ALA A 416 -74.59 -24.03 62.25
N SER A 417 -74.63 -23.26 61.14
CA SER A 417 -75.13 -23.50 59.77
C SER A 417 -74.65 -22.45 58.73
N ALA A 418 -74.86 -22.73 57.43
CA ALA A 418 -74.96 -21.72 56.35
C ALA A 418 -76.46 -21.44 56.04
N PRO A 419 -76.88 -20.37 55.29
CA PRO A 419 -76.72 -20.34 53.82
C PRO A 419 -76.76 -18.97 53.07
N SER A 420 -76.47 -19.03 51.75
CA SER A 420 -77.13 -18.35 50.59
C SER A 420 -77.15 -16.82 50.34
N ALA A 421 -77.01 -16.49 49.03
CA ALA A 421 -77.46 -15.33 48.21
C ALA A 421 -76.29 -14.53 47.58
N SER A 422 -76.03 -14.50 46.26
CA SER A 422 -76.81 -14.03 45.07
C SER A 422 -76.98 -12.50 45.03
N ALA A 423 -76.76 -11.73 43.94
CA ALA A 423 -76.31 -11.98 42.56
C ALA A 423 -75.68 -10.64 42.00
N ALA A 424 -75.45 -10.29 40.71
CA ALA A 424 -75.88 -10.84 39.41
C ALA A 424 -75.01 -10.36 38.20
N SER A 425 -75.53 -10.67 37.01
CA SER A 425 -75.33 -10.16 35.61
C SER A 425 -74.99 -8.66 35.38
N ASP A 426 -74.60 -8.18 34.18
CA ASP A 426 -74.72 -8.72 32.80
C ASP A 426 -73.78 -8.02 31.77
N ARG A 427 -73.55 -8.65 30.59
CA ARG A 427 -73.46 -8.11 29.19
C ARG A 427 -72.68 -6.81 28.81
N ARG A 428 -72.11 -6.64 27.59
CA ARG A 428 -71.84 -7.51 26.40
C ARG A 428 -70.93 -6.77 25.36
N ASN A 429 -70.52 -7.51 24.32
CA ASN A 429 -70.20 -7.11 22.93
C ASN A 429 -68.72 -6.93 22.46
N LEU A 430 -68.58 -7.30 21.18
CA LEU A 430 -67.46 -7.38 20.23
C LEU A 430 -67.91 -6.60 18.95
N PRO A 431 -67.22 -6.66 17.79
CA PRO A 431 -65.80 -6.45 17.46
C PRO A 431 -65.62 -5.44 16.29
N SER A 432 -64.39 -5.22 15.78
CA SER A 432 -64.04 -5.24 14.33
C SER A 432 -62.57 -4.87 14.03
N THR A 433 -62.12 -5.16 12.81
CA THR A 433 -60.79 -4.97 12.20
C THR A 433 -60.98 -4.20 10.86
N PRO A 434 -60.04 -4.08 9.88
CA PRO A 434 -58.58 -4.32 9.81
C PRO A 434 -57.80 -3.16 9.09
N SER A 435 -56.62 -3.48 8.54
CA SER A 435 -55.91 -2.84 7.38
C SER A 435 -55.00 -1.62 7.62
N ALA A 436 -54.12 -1.20 6.70
CA ALA A 436 -53.09 -1.88 5.84
C ALA A 436 -52.44 -0.82 4.90
N SER A 437 -51.43 -1.23 4.10
CA SER A 437 -50.60 -0.42 3.17
C SER A 437 -49.63 0.58 3.84
N ALA A 438 -48.38 0.82 3.43
CA ALA A 438 -47.50 0.44 2.29
C ALA A 438 -47.29 1.47 1.16
N SER A 439 -46.23 2.27 1.30
CA SER A 439 -45.36 2.82 0.24
C SER A 439 -44.05 3.29 0.92
N ALA A 440 -42.82 3.20 0.39
CA ALA A 440 -42.25 2.93 -0.94
C ALA A 440 -42.11 4.15 -1.88
N SER A 441 -40.98 4.86 -1.74
CA SER A 441 -40.27 5.55 -2.84
C SER A 441 -38.84 5.91 -2.41
N ALA A 442 -37.95 6.16 -3.38
CA ALA A 442 -36.57 6.56 -3.15
C ALA A 442 -36.06 7.45 -4.30
N SER A 443 -35.28 8.50 -4.02
CA SER A 443 -34.35 9.09 -5.01
C SER A 443 -33.37 10.12 -4.40
N ALA A 444 -32.08 9.76 -4.47
CA ALA A 444 -30.94 10.53 -4.97
C ALA A 444 -30.74 12.06 -4.71
N SER A 445 -29.46 12.37 -4.43
CA SER A 445 -28.66 13.48 -5.00
C SER A 445 -28.51 14.83 -4.24
N ALA A 446 -27.46 15.54 -4.65
CA ALA A 446 -27.08 16.94 -4.43
C ALA A 446 -26.34 17.37 -3.12
N ALA A 447 -25.04 17.55 -3.27
CA ALA A 447 -24.24 18.66 -2.71
C ALA A 447 -23.72 19.50 -3.91
N PRO A 448 -23.11 20.70 -3.77
CA PRO A 448 -22.68 21.43 -2.56
C PRO A 448 -23.30 22.85 -2.47
N PRO A 449 -22.72 23.76 -1.66
CA PRO A 449 -22.07 24.92 -2.28
C PRO A 449 -20.68 25.29 -1.69
N SER A 450 -20.12 26.39 -2.19
CA SER A 450 -18.80 26.99 -1.88
C SER A 450 -18.88 27.96 -0.66
N ALA A 451 -17.89 28.76 -0.25
CA ALA A 451 -16.57 29.13 -0.81
C ALA A 451 -15.62 29.67 0.28
N ARG A 452 -14.30 29.57 0.08
CA ARG A 452 -13.43 30.75 -0.08
C ARG A 452 -12.07 30.41 -0.66
#